data_AF-M1W9Q0-F1
#
_entry.id   AF-M1W9Q0-F1
#
_cell.length_a   1.000
_cell.length_b   1.000
_cell.length_c   1.000
_cell.angle_alpha   90.00
_cell.angle_beta   90.00
_cell.angle_gamma   90.00
#
_symmetry.space_group_name_H-M   'P 1'
#
loop_
_entity.id
_entity.type
_entity.pdbx_description
1 polymer ?
#
loop_
_entity_poly.entity_id
_entity_poly.type
_entity_poly.pdbx_seq_one_letter_code
_entity_poly.pdbx_strand_id
1 'polypeptide(L)'
;MAENYVLRITAGPSYDATTHVEVPVNNPEPTSIKGDSADIQLNVRIQNYSGLPLGSPSTSAYFSTEPHAHNQDQYSISLRFTPHRRASHRDELSRTTEDTRVGTADEGISGRDLQFGNDFDRPIRDKLPPGFNTALSIVRWWIDPGLDGDAYADKPYLYGPALSSFNSLHIGAGVFDAKKGGLWFEEGGDEDGMKARQAVGMPDDRKARMKWALREDSKSKWFFEYGKTYGLDFYNPYIDFRNLALKLPGYNLPIVKYWDGQGLRYVLRNKQTGEAYLVIVFTIYMREDVNDDGTLKEGAAERVLEGINAGTSSHKDHDDQTALQEAEAVLGPRVADSGTSADDVD
;
A
#
# COMPACT_ATOMS: atom_id res chain seq x y z
N MET A 1 19.64 -10.42 14.40
CA MET A 1 19.46 -8.96 14.18
C MET A 1 17.99 -8.60 14.11
N ALA A 2 17.18 -9.14 13.18
CA ALA A 2 15.73 -8.86 13.11
C ALA A 2 14.96 -9.20 14.41
N GLU A 3 15.37 -10.25 15.13
CA GLU A 3 14.75 -10.68 16.40
C GLU A 3 14.84 -9.65 17.53
N ASN A 4 15.82 -8.75 17.47
CA ASN A 4 15.97 -7.65 18.43
C ASN A 4 14.95 -6.54 18.19
N TYR A 5 14.18 -6.61 17.11
CA TYR A 5 13.22 -5.60 16.73
C TYR A 5 11.79 -6.11 16.88
N VAL A 6 10.88 -5.16 17.03
CA VAL A 6 9.43 -5.37 17.09
C VAL A 6 8.76 -4.37 16.14
N LEU A 7 7.73 -4.82 15.43
CA LEU A 7 6.95 -3.98 14.52
C LEU A 7 5.69 -3.49 15.23
N ARG A 8 5.42 -2.18 15.20
CA ARG A 8 4.15 -1.58 15.62
C ARG A 8 3.50 -0.93 14.41
N ILE A 9 2.20 -1.11 14.25
CA ILE A 9 1.44 -0.52 13.16
C ILE A 9 0.38 0.40 13.72
N THR A 10 0.35 1.63 13.23
CA THR A 10 -0.67 2.61 13.56
C THR A 10 -1.32 3.12 12.28
N ALA A 11 -2.57 3.57 12.36
CA ALA A 11 -3.26 4.13 11.21
C ALA A 11 -4.25 5.23 11.61
N GLY A 12 -4.43 6.22 10.74
CA GLY A 12 -5.37 7.31 10.95
C GLY A 12 -5.78 8.00 9.65
N PRO A 13 -6.68 8.99 9.72
CA PRO A 13 -7.25 9.64 8.54
C PRO A 13 -6.31 10.69 7.92
N SER A 14 -5.20 11.04 8.58
CA SER A 14 -4.30 12.11 8.14
C SER A 14 -2.85 11.82 8.52
N TYR A 15 -1.92 12.71 8.14
CA TYR A 15 -0.52 12.63 8.56
C TYR A 15 -0.30 12.95 10.04
N ASP A 16 -1.29 13.50 10.75
CA ASP A 16 -1.20 13.77 12.19
C ASP A 16 -1.24 12.45 12.98
N ALA A 17 -0.07 12.02 13.44
CA ALA A 17 0.09 10.79 14.21
C ALA A 17 -0.70 10.77 15.52
N THR A 18 -1.10 11.93 16.07
CA THR A 18 -1.94 11.98 17.29
C THR A 18 -3.37 11.50 17.04
N THR A 19 -3.81 11.49 15.77
CA THR A 19 -5.11 10.96 15.34
C THR A 19 -5.08 9.47 15.05
N HIS A 20 -3.90 8.84 15.08
CA HIS A 20 -3.75 7.44 14.71
C HIS A 20 -4.13 6.52 15.87
N VAL A 21 -4.70 5.38 15.51
CA VAL A 21 -4.97 4.27 16.42
C VAL A 21 -4.02 3.11 16.15
N GLU A 22 -3.76 2.29 17.16
CA GLU A 22 -2.98 1.06 17.00
C GLU A 22 -3.79 0.02 16.22
N VAL A 23 -3.14 -0.61 15.23
CA VAL A 23 -3.76 -1.63 14.39
C VAL A 23 -3.48 -3.03 14.97
N PRO A 24 -4.49 -3.80 15.40
CA PRO A 24 -4.34 -5.17 15.87
C PRO A 24 -4.08 -6.10 14.68
N VAL A 25 -2.80 -6.28 14.34
CA VAL A 25 -2.37 -7.07 13.17
C VAL A 25 -2.90 -8.50 13.24
N ASN A 26 -3.33 -9.04 12.10
CA ASN A 26 -3.93 -10.37 11.93
C ASN A 26 -5.27 -10.59 12.66
N ASN A 27 -5.79 -9.60 13.39
CA ASN A 27 -7.15 -9.69 13.92
C ASN A 27 -8.16 -9.64 12.77
N PRO A 28 -9.13 -10.59 12.69
CA PRO A 28 -10.16 -10.54 11.66
C PRO A 28 -11.05 -9.31 11.76
N GLU A 29 -11.32 -8.80 12.97
CA GLU A 29 -12.14 -7.61 13.15
C GLU A 29 -11.42 -6.36 12.62
N PRO A 30 -11.98 -5.63 11.64
CA PRO A 30 -11.29 -4.50 11.04
C PRO A 30 -11.27 -3.30 11.99
N THR A 31 -10.16 -2.56 11.95
CA THR A 31 -10.01 -1.29 12.65
C THR A 31 -10.82 -0.21 11.94
N SER A 32 -11.72 0.47 12.66
CA SER A 32 -12.47 1.59 12.09
C SER A 32 -11.68 2.89 12.24
N ILE A 33 -11.47 3.58 11.12
CA ILE A 33 -10.84 4.90 11.08
C ILE A 33 -11.88 5.85 10.48
N LYS A 34 -12.29 6.84 11.27
CA LYS A 34 -13.27 7.85 10.88
C LYS A 34 -12.55 9.15 10.58
N GLY A 35 -12.88 9.77 9.44
CA GLY A 35 -12.32 11.05 9.04
C GLY A 35 -13.36 11.91 8.34
N ASP A 36 -13.10 13.21 8.29
CA ASP A 36 -14.02 14.16 7.63
C ASP A 36 -14.20 13.89 6.14
N SER A 37 -13.19 13.24 5.53
CA SER A 37 -13.08 13.05 4.08
C SER A 37 -13.29 11.61 3.63
N ALA A 38 -13.23 10.66 4.57
CA ALA A 38 -13.54 9.27 4.30
C ALA A 38 -13.73 8.48 5.60
N ASP A 39 -14.53 7.43 5.51
CA ASP A 39 -14.57 6.35 6.47
C ASP A 39 -13.81 5.13 5.94
N ILE A 40 -13.02 4.52 6.82
CA ILE A 40 -12.22 3.32 6.52
C ILE A 40 -12.52 2.21 7.52
N GLN A 41 -12.63 0.98 7.03
CA GLN A 41 -12.44 -0.24 7.83
C GLN A 41 -11.18 -0.93 7.32
N LEU A 42 -10.23 -1.24 8.21
CA LEU A 42 -8.89 -1.70 7.85
C LEU A 42 -8.55 -3.04 8.51
N ASN A 43 -8.12 -4.02 7.72
CA ASN A 43 -7.33 -5.15 8.21
C ASN A 43 -5.90 -5.04 7.68
N VAL A 44 -4.91 -5.16 8.57
CA VAL A 44 -3.51 -5.39 8.19
C VAL A 44 -3.13 -6.79 8.64
N ARG A 45 -2.57 -7.57 7.72
CA ARG A 45 -2.20 -8.97 7.96
C ARG A 45 -0.75 -9.18 7.57
N ILE A 46 -0.02 -9.94 8.37
CA ILE A 46 1.41 -10.21 8.19
C ILE A 46 1.68 -11.66 8.56
N GLN A 47 2.34 -12.42 7.68
CA GLN A 47 2.82 -13.75 7.99
C GLN A 47 3.96 -13.71 9.03
N ASN A 48 3.95 -14.67 9.95
CA ASN A 48 4.97 -14.82 11.00
C ASN A 48 5.15 -13.55 11.86
N TYR A 49 4.06 -12.82 12.07
CA TYR A 49 4.04 -11.60 12.86
C TYR A 49 4.46 -11.83 14.32
N SER A 50 5.25 -10.90 14.84
CA SER A 50 5.75 -10.92 16.22
C SER A 50 5.98 -9.48 16.69
N GLY A 51 4.93 -8.68 16.53
CA GLY A 51 4.91 -7.24 16.79
C GLY A 51 3.95 -6.82 17.90
N LEU A 52 3.56 -5.55 17.88
CA LEU A 52 2.62 -4.91 18.79
C LEU A 52 1.24 -4.65 18.12
N PRO A 53 0.12 -4.82 18.83
CA PRO A 53 0.04 -5.13 20.27
C PRO A 53 0.46 -6.56 20.59
N LEU A 54 0.98 -6.76 21.81
CA LEU A 54 1.30 -8.09 22.30
C LEU A 54 0.05 -8.99 22.27
N GLY A 55 0.24 -10.25 21.90
CA GLY A 55 -0.86 -11.21 21.73
C GLY A 55 -1.57 -11.17 20.38
N SER A 56 -1.19 -10.25 19.48
CA SER A 56 -1.61 -10.32 18.07
C SER A 56 -1.26 -11.70 17.48
N PRO A 57 -2.18 -12.35 16.73
CA PRO A 57 -1.88 -13.63 16.10
C PRO A 57 -0.64 -13.55 15.21
N SER A 58 0.18 -14.60 15.20
CA SER A 58 1.38 -14.63 14.37
C SER A 58 1.07 -14.79 12.88
N THR A 59 -0.13 -15.22 12.52
CA THR A 59 -0.59 -15.35 11.14
C THR A 59 -2.11 -15.21 11.05
N SER A 60 -2.62 -15.09 9.83
CA SER A 60 -4.04 -15.01 9.53
C SER A 60 -4.47 -16.13 8.58
N ALA A 61 -5.69 -16.64 8.72
CA ALA A 61 -6.27 -17.63 7.82
C ALA A 61 -6.35 -17.15 6.36
N TYR A 62 -6.28 -15.83 6.14
CA TYR A 62 -6.14 -15.19 4.84
C TYR A 62 -5.01 -15.85 4.01
N PHE A 63 -3.83 -16.06 4.60
CA PHE A 63 -2.66 -16.60 3.88
C PHE A 63 -2.76 -18.08 3.53
N SER A 64 -3.68 -18.82 4.17
CA SER A 64 -3.99 -20.21 3.85
C SER A 64 -5.19 -20.36 2.91
N THR A 65 -5.82 -19.26 2.51
CA THR A 65 -6.99 -19.25 1.62
C THR A 65 -6.54 -18.88 0.22
N GLU A 66 -7.05 -19.57 -0.80
CA GLU A 66 -6.78 -19.21 -2.19
C GLU A 66 -7.40 -17.85 -2.56
N PRO A 67 -6.73 -17.02 -3.38
CA PRO A 67 -5.48 -17.31 -4.10
C PRO A 67 -4.19 -17.04 -3.31
N HIS A 68 -4.28 -16.53 -2.07
CA HIS A 68 -3.12 -16.07 -1.30
C HIS A 68 -2.17 -17.19 -0.90
N ALA A 69 -2.70 -18.40 -0.69
CA ALA A 69 -1.90 -19.59 -0.44
C ALA A 69 -0.99 -19.92 -1.63
N HIS A 70 -1.54 -19.94 -2.85
CA HIS A 70 -0.76 -20.14 -4.07
C HIS A 70 0.26 -19.02 -4.30
N ASN A 71 -0.14 -17.76 -4.11
CA ASN A 71 0.73 -16.59 -4.29
C ASN A 71 1.84 -16.47 -3.24
N GLN A 72 1.71 -17.20 -2.13
CA GLN A 72 2.60 -17.11 -0.96
C GLN A 72 2.70 -15.69 -0.37
N ASP A 73 1.58 -14.94 -0.41
CA ASP A 73 1.52 -13.55 0.03
C ASP A 73 2.04 -13.39 1.46
N GLN A 74 2.94 -12.43 1.69
CA GLN A 74 3.58 -12.24 2.99
C GLN A 74 2.85 -11.21 3.86
N TYR A 75 2.12 -10.28 3.23
CA TYR A 75 1.27 -9.33 3.93
C TYR A 75 0.08 -8.91 3.08
N SER A 76 -0.95 -8.36 3.74
CA SER A 76 -2.02 -7.63 3.08
C SER A 76 -2.48 -6.39 3.84
N ILE A 77 -2.94 -5.40 3.09
CA ILE A 77 -3.63 -4.20 3.54
C ILE A 77 -4.98 -4.20 2.83
N SER A 78 -6.02 -4.66 3.52
CA SER A 78 -7.37 -4.70 2.98
C SER A 78 -8.22 -3.64 3.66
N LEU A 79 -8.97 -2.88 2.86
CA LEU A 79 -9.84 -1.85 3.38
C LEU A 79 -11.18 -1.75 2.68
N ARG A 80 -12.21 -1.36 3.44
CA ARG A 80 -13.38 -0.70 2.89
C ARG A 80 -13.14 0.80 2.91
N PHE A 81 -13.29 1.44 1.76
CA PHE A 81 -13.12 2.86 1.57
C PHE A 81 -14.46 3.51 1.21
N THR A 82 -14.92 4.45 2.02
CA THR A 82 -16.11 5.25 1.75
C THR A 82 -15.72 6.73 1.73
N PRO A 83 -15.42 7.33 0.57
CA PRO A 83 -15.06 8.74 0.49
C PRO A 83 -16.26 9.64 0.79
N HIS A 84 -16.02 10.78 1.42
CA HIS A 84 -17.02 11.78 1.77
C HIS A 84 -16.76 13.10 1.06
N ARG A 85 -17.84 13.78 0.66
CA ARG A 85 -17.74 15.16 0.18
C ARG A 85 -17.41 16.09 1.36
N ARG A 86 -16.30 16.82 1.28
CA ARG A 86 -15.92 17.83 2.30
C ARG A 86 -16.98 18.92 2.44
N ALA A 87 -17.10 19.46 3.65
CA ALA A 87 -17.99 20.58 3.94
C ALA A 87 -17.58 21.88 3.22
N SER A 88 -16.28 22.16 3.04
CA SER A 88 -15.81 23.38 2.36
C SER A 88 -16.21 23.48 0.89
N HIS A 89 -16.43 22.34 0.22
CA HIS A 89 -16.99 22.31 -1.15
C HIS A 89 -18.48 22.68 -1.21
N ARG A 90 -19.23 22.61 -0.10
CA ARG A 90 -20.65 23.03 -0.07
C ARG A 90 -20.82 24.56 -0.15
N ASP A 91 -19.88 25.31 0.43
CA ASP A 91 -19.98 26.78 0.53
C ASP A 91 -19.47 27.50 -0.73
N GLU A 92 -18.53 26.92 -1.47
CA GLU A 92 -18.09 27.48 -2.76
C GLU A 92 -19.09 27.23 -3.89
N LEU A 93 -19.78 26.09 -3.88
CA LEU A 93 -20.69 25.67 -4.95
C LEU A 93 -22.09 26.31 -4.87
N SER A 94 -22.48 26.86 -3.71
CA SER A 94 -23.73 27.63 -3.59
C SER A 94 -23.74 28.93 -4.41
N ARG A 95 -22.65 29.24 -5.17
CA ARG A 95 -22.50 30.46 -5.98
C ARG A 95 -22.52 30.24 -7.50
N THR A 96 -22.61 29.02 -8.04
CA THR A 96 -22.64 28.81 -9.51
C THR A 96 -23.59 27.68 -9.91
N THR A 97 -24.69 28.05 -10.58
CA THR A 97 -25.75 27.16 -11.09
C THR A 97 -25.52 26.67 -12.52
N GLU A 98 -26.10 25.49 -12.81
CA GLU A 98 -26.62 24.95 -14.08
C GLU A 98 -25.66 24.81 -15.29
N ASP A 99 -25.26 23.58 -15.64
CA ASP A 99 -25.87 22.77 -16.73
C ASP A 99 -24.90 21.66 -17.25
N THR A 100 -25.47 20.55 -17.71
CA THR A 100 -24.88 19.38 -18.44
C THR A 100 -24.17 18.26 -17.64
N ARG A 101 -24.85 17.10 -17.60
CA ARG A 101 -24.43 15.83 -16.98
C ARG A 101 -23.39 15.07 -17.81
N VAL A 102 -22.14 15.10 -17.36
CA VAL A 102 -21.14 14.02 -17.44
C VAL A 102 -20.35 14.15 -16.14
N GLY A 103 -20.24 13.06 -15.35
CA GLY A 103 -19.79 13.06 -13.96
C GLY A 103 -18.69 14.09 -13.66
N THR A 104 -19.09 15.16 -12.96
CA THR A 104 -18.18 16.24 -12.59
C THR A 104 -17.41 15.83 -11.33
N ALA A 105 -16.30 16.51 -11.04
CA ALA A 105 -15.54 16.33 -9.79
C ALA A 105 -16.37 16.48 -8.50
N ASP A 106 -17.62 16.95 -8.61
CA ASP A 106 -18.56 17.03 -7.50
C ASP A 106 -19.06 15.65 -7.04
N GLU A 107 -19.11 14.64 -7.92
CA GLU A 107 -19.75 13.36 -7.63
C GLU A 107 -18.80 12.35 -6.95
N GLY A 108 -17.48 12.55 -7.06
CA GLY A 108 -16.50 11.67 -6.46
C GLY A 108 -15.05 12.04 -6.75
N ILE A 109 -14.14 11.16 -6.37
CA ILE A 109 -12.70 11.29 -6.64
C ILE A 109 -12.40 10.63 -7.98
N SER A 110 -11.83 11.38 -8.93
CA SER A 110 -11.47 10.82 -10.23
C SER A 110 -10.45 9.69 -10.11
N GLY A 111 -10.57 8.66 -10.96
CA GLY A 111 -9.66 7.52 -11.02
C GLY A 111 -8.21 7.90 -11.38
N ARG A 112 -7.99 9.13 -11.84
CA ARG A 112 -6.65 9.71 -12.09
C ARG A 112 -5.98 10.17 -10.80
N ASP A 113 -6.78 10.47 -9.79
CA ASP A 113 -6.37 11.29 -8.65
C ASP A 113 -6.30 10.49 -7.37
N LEU A 114 -7.10 9.43 -7.20
CA LEU A 114 -6.93 8.52 -6.09
C LEU A 114 -5.67 7.66 -6.30
N GLN A 115 -4.69 7.82 -5.42
CA GLN A 115 -3.44 7.07 -5.46
C GLN A 115 -3.16 6.39 -4.12
N PHE A 116 -2.47 5.26 -4.19
CA PHE A 116 -1.99 4.51 -3.04
C PHE A 116 -0.50 4.23 -3.20
N GLY A 117 0.23 4.23 -2.09
CA GLY A 117 1.67 3.95 -2.10
C GLY A 117 2.37 4.51 -0.88
N ASN A 118 3.65 4.81 -1.01
CA ASN A 118 4.53 5.17 0.09
C ASN A 118 5.10 6.58 -0.05
N ASP A 119 5.33 7.25 1.07
CA ASP A 119 6.09 8.50 1.13
C ASP A 119 6.88 8.62 2.44
N PHE A 120 7.83 9.56 2.44
CA PHE A 120 8.72 9.84 3.57
C PHE A 120 8.86 11.35 3.78
N ASP A 121 8.98 11.78 5.04
CA ASP A 121 9.14 13.19 5.38
C ASP A 121 10.60 13.67 5.29
N ARG A 122 11.55 12.72 5.30
CA ARG A 122 12.99 13.00 5.21
C ARG A 122 13.65 12.16 4.11
N PRO A 123 14.77 12.64 3.55
CA PRO A 123 15.47 11.93 2.49
C PRO A 123 15.97 10.55 2.95
N ILE A 124 15.89 9.55 2.06
CA ILE A 124 16.46 8.21 2.29
C ILE A 124 17.67 7.92 1.38
N ARG A 125 18.06 8.88 0.54
CA ARG A 125 19.02 8.68 -0.57
C ARG A 125 20.39 8.15 -0.12
N ASP A 126 20.83 8.51 1.08
CA ASP A 126 22.12 8.07 1.66
C ASP A 126 22.06 6.66 2.27
N LYS A 127 20.86 6.07 2.28
CA LYS A 127 20.55 4.79 2.89
C LYS A 127 20.02 3.78 1.88
N LEU A 128 19.85 4.20 0.61
CA LEU A 128 19.43 3.29 -0.44
C LEU A 128 20.49 2.20 -0.68
N PRO A 129 20.08 0.95 -0.90
CA PRO A 129 21.00 -0.13 -1.22
C PRO A 129 21.68 0.11 -2.58
N PRO A 130 22.91 -0.41 -2.78
CA PRO A 130 23.47 -0.56 -4.12
C PRO A 130 22.46 -1.31 -5.02
N GLY A 131 22.34 -0.91 -6.28
CA GLY A 131 21.37 -1.49 -7.21
C GLY A 131 19.91 -1.07 -6.97
N PHE A 132 19.61 -0.08 -6.12
CA PHE A 132 18.23 0.36 -5.87
C PHE A 132 17.46 0.74 -7.13
N ASN A 133 18.10 1.45 -8.08
CA ASN A 133 17.45 1.81 -9.35
C ASN A 133 17.11 0.57 -10.19
N THR A 134 17.91 -0.49 -10.08
CA THR A 134 17.69 -1.79 -10.72
C THR A 134 16.47 -2.48 -10.11
N ALA A 135 16.38 -2.53 -8.78
CA ALA A 135 15.22 -3.07 -8.07
C ALA A 135 13.94 -2.29 -8.38
N LEU A 136 14.00 -0.95 -8.38
CA LEU A 136 12.86 -0.10 -8.74
C LEU A 136 12.42 -0.33 -10.20
N SER A 137 13.37 -0.58 -11.10
CA SER A 137 13.07 -0.91 -12.50
C SER A 137 12.37 -2.28 -12.62
N ILE A 138 12.79 -3.29 -11.85
CA ILE A 138 12.10 -4.61 -11.80
C ILE A 138 10.68 -4.45 -11.27
N VAL A 139 10.48 -3.68 -10.20
CA VAL A 139 9.16 -3.42 -9.61
C VAL A 139 8.22 -2.74 -10.62
N ARG A 140 8.70 -1.70 -11.31
CA ARG A 140 7.92 -1.03 -12.36
C ARG A 140 7.64 -1.93 -13.56
N TRP A 141 8.59 -2.79 -13.92
CA TRP A 141 8.44 -3.66 -15.08
C TRP A 141 7.45 -4.81 -14.83
N TRP A 142 7.50 -5.44 -13.65
CA TRP A 142 6.79 -6.70 -13.43
C TRP A 142 5.67 -6.65 -12.38
N ILE A 143 5.71 -5.70 -11.43
CA ILE A 143 4.79 -5.69 -10.29
C ILE A 143 3.69 -4.64 -10.47
N ASP A 144 4.06 -3.38 -10.68
CA ASP A 144 3.09 -2.31 -10.95
C ASP A 144 3.70 -1.25 -11.88
N PRO A 145 3.38 -1.31 -13.19
CA PRO A 145 3.86 -0.32 -14.17
C PRO A 145 3.23 1.07 -13.99
N GLY A 146 2.21 1.20 -13.13
CA GLY A 146 1.60 2.49 -12.79
C GLY A 146 2.36 3.29 -11.73
N LEU A 147 3.45 2.74 -11.15
CA LEU A 147 4.20 3.38 -10.08
C LEU A 147 5.05 4.56 -10.57
N ASP A 148 4.68 5.75 -10.13
CA ASP A 148 5.48 6.97 -10.17
C ASP A 148 6.20 7.19 -8.85
N GLY A 149 7.45 7.63 -8.88
CA GLY A 149 8.22 7.79 -7.65
C GLY A 149 9.63 8.30 -7.85
N ASP A 150 10.11 8.98 -6.82
CA ASP A 150 11.46 9.49 -6.69
C ASP A 150 12.00 9.17 -5.29
N ALA A 151 12.96 8.25 -5.22
CA ALA A 151 13.60 7.85 -3.97
C ALA A 151 14.75 8.78 -3.53
N TYR A 152 15.22 9.67 -4.44
CA TYR A 152 16.34 10.58 -4.18
C TYR A 152 15.87 11.99 -3.78
N ALA A 153 14.56 12.26 -3.86
CA ALA A 153 13.94 13.49 -3.41
C ALA A 153 14.17 13.77 -1.92
N ASP A 154 14.03 15.04 -1.52
CA ASP A 154 14.06 15.44 -0.12
C ASP A 154 12.88 14.85 0.68
N LYS A 155 11.76 14.61 -0.02
CA LYS A 155 10.59 13.88 0.45
C LYS A 155 10.32 12.73 -0.51
N PRO A 156 11.01 11.59 -0.32
CA PRO A 156 10.88 10.43 -1.18
C PRO A 156 9.44 9.94 -1.27
N TYR A 157 9.03 9.45 -2.45
CA TYR A 157 7.70 8.87 -2.64
C TYR A 157 7.67 7.80 -3.72
N LEU A 158 6.67 6.93 -3.65
CA LEU A 158 6.34 5.93 -4.64
C LEU A 158 4.83 5.69 -4.60
N TYR A 159 4.11 6.19 -5.60
CA TYR A 159 2.65 6.11 -5.70
C TYR A 159 2.21 5.53 -7.03
N GLY A 160 1.12 4.77 -7.02
CA GLY A 160 0.40 4.39 -8.23
C GLY A 160 -1.09 4.73 -8.12
N PRO A 161 -1.81 4.82 -9.25
CA PRO A 161 -3.26 4.96 -9.24
C PRO A 161 -3.89 3.82 -8.44
N ALA A 162 -4.83 4.13 -7.54
CA ALA A 162 -5.51 3.10 -6.74
C ALA A 162 -6.18 2.04 -7.63
N LEU A 163 -6.64 2.44 -8.82
CA LEU A 163 -7.22 1.53 -9.81
C LEU A 163 -6.27 0.46 -10.35
N SER A 164 -4.95 0.66 -10.29
CA SER A 164 -3.94 -0.33 -10.71
C SER A 164 -3.13 -0.89 -9.55
N SER A 165 -2.90 -0.12 -8.49
CA SER A 165 -2.03 -0.57 -7.38
C SER A 165 -2.68 -1.56 -6.43
N PHE A 166 -4.00 -1.51 -6.22
CA PHE A 166 -4.70 -2.54 -5.45
C PHE A 166 -4.88 -3.80 -6.28
N ASN A 167 -4.47 -4.95 -5.74
CA ASN A 167 -4.63 -6.25 -6.38
C ASN A 167 -6.10 -6.63 -6.54
N SER A 168 -6.99 -6.27 -5.61
CA SER A 168 -8.43 -6.52 -5.77
C SER A 168 -9.22 -5.23 -5.61
N LEU A 169 -10.14 -4.99 -6.55
CA LEU A 169 -11.11 -3.90 -6.50
C LEU A 169 -12.53 -4.46 -6.55
N HIS A 170 -13.26 -4.27 -5.46
CA HIS A 170 -14.67 -4.62 -5.34
C HIS A 170 -15.51 -3.35 -5.21
N ILE A 171 -16.42 -3.12 -6.15
CA ILE A 171 -17.34 -1.99 -6.11
C ILE A 171 -18.53 -2.37 -5.23
N GLY A 172 -18.53 -1.91 -3.98
CA GLY A 172 -19.46 -2.32 -2.93
C GLY A 172 -18.74 -2.63 -1.63
N ALA A 173 -19.51 -3.06 -0.62
CA ALA A 173 -18.96 -3.37 0.69
C ALA A 173 -18.15 -4.68 0.73
N GLY A 174 -18.30 -5.58 -0.23
CA GLY A 174 -17.70 -6.92 -0.18
C GLY A 174 -18.13 -7.71 1.06
N VAL A 175 -17.35 -8.73 1.43
CA VAL A 175 -17.71 -9.68 2.50
C VAL A 175 -16.82 -9.49 3.72
N PHE A 176 -17.40 -9.69 4.90
CA PHE A 176 -16.63 -9.95 6.13
C PHE A 176 -16.74 -11.44 6.45
N ASP A 177 -15.60 -12.12 6.53
CA ASP A 177 -15.51 -13.52 6.91
C ASP A 177 -14.34 -13.72 7.89
N ALA A 178 -14.66 -13.82 9.17
CA ALA A 178 -13.68 -14.05 10.22
C ALA A 178 -12.86 -15.33 10.01
N LYS A 179 -13.42 -16.36 9.35
CA LYS A 179 -12.71 -17.61 9.06
C LYS A 179 -11.69 -17.45 7.93
N LYS A 180 -11.86 -16.44 7.07
CA LYS A 180 -10.87 -16.02 6.06
C LYS A 180 -9.98 -14.86 6.54
N GLY A 181 -10.08 -14.48 7.82
CA GLY A 181 -9.25 -13.44 8.40
C GLY A 181 -9.79 -12.01 8.25
N GLY A 182 -11.10 -11.81 8.08
CA GLY A 182 -11.75 -10.50 8.15
C GLY A 182 -12.35 -10.04 6.83
N LEU A 183 -12.03 -8.81 6.40
CA LEU A 183 -12.44 -8.28 5.10
C LEU A 183 -11.93 -9.15 3.95
N TRP A 184 -12.82 -9.53 3.03
CA TRP A 184 -12.52 -10.35 1.87
C TRP A 184 -13.16 -9.74 0.62
N PHE A 185 -12.36 -9.58 -0.43
CA PHE A 185 -12.78 -8.93 -1.67
C PHE A 185 -12.41 -9.78 -2.88
N GLU A 186 -13.40 -10.09 -3.69
CA GLU A 186 -13.20 -10.62 -5.03
C GLU A 186 -13.34 -9.48 -6.04
N GLU A 187 -12.52 -9.51 -7.09
CA GLU A 187 -12.56 -8.53 -8.17
C GLU A 187 -13.97 -8.44 -8.76
N GLY A 188 -14.48 -7.23 -8.96
CA GLY A 188 -15.82 -6.99 -9.47
C GLY A 188 -16.59 -6.02 -8.60
N GLY A 189 -17.80 -6.40 -8.18
CA GLY A 189 -18.66 -5.59 -7.33
C GLY A 189 -19.99 -6.29 -7.02
N ASP A 190 -20.84 -5.62 -6.25
CA ASP A 190 -22.25 -5.99 -6.14
C ASP A 190 -22.99 -5.74 -7.47
N GLU A 191 -24.30 -5.97 -7.51
CA GLU A 191 -25.09 -5.85 -8.75
C GLU A 191 -24.91 -4.46 -9.42
N ASP A 192 -24.94 -3.39 -8.63
CA ASP A 192 -24.79 -2.03 -9.14
C ASP A 192 -23.32 -1.70 -9.43
N GLY A 193 -22.41 -2.25 -8.64
CA GLY A 193 -20.98 -2.21 -8.89
C GLY A 193 -20.58 -2.83 -10.23
N MET A 194 -21.13 -3.99 -10.57
CA MET A 194 -20.89 -4.65 -11.86
C MET A 194 -21.46 -3.84 -13.03
N LYS A 195 -22.65 -3.27 -12.88
CA LYS A 195 -23.22 -2.35 -13.89
C LYS A 195 -22.32 -1.13 -14.10
N ALA A 196 -21.80 -0.55 -13.03
CA ALA A 196 -20.90 0.61 -13.10
C ALA A 196 -19.58 0.27 -13.83
N ARG A 197 -19.00 -0.92 -13.56
CA ARG A 197 -17.81 -1.41 -14.26
C ARG A 197 -18.07 -1.59 -15.76
N GLN A 198 -19.17 -2.25 -16.12
CA GLN A 198 -19.55 -2.49 -17.51
C GLN A 198 -19.79 -1.19 -18.28
N ALA A 199 -20.42 -0.19 -17.65
CA ALA A 199 -20.73 1.10 -18.27
C ALA A 199 -19.49 1.86 -18.78
N VAL A 200 -18.34 1.68 -18.12
CA VAL A 200 -17.07 2.32 -18.51
C VAL A 200 -16.12 1.37 -19.25
N GLY A 201 -16.55 0.13 -19.50
CA GLY A 201 -15.73 -0.92 -20.09
C GLY A 201 -14.55 -1.34 -19.22
N MET A 202 -14.71 -1.32 -17.89
CA MET A 202 -13.72 -1.88 -16.96
C MET A 202 -13.74 -3.41 -17.07
N PRO A 203 -12.59 -4.07 -17.32
CA PRO A 203 -12.54 -5.53 -17.44
C PRO A 203 -12.94 -6.25 -16.14
N ASP A 204 -13.46 -7.47 -16.24
CA ASP A 204 -13.86 -8.28 -15.07
C ASP A 204 -12.68 -8.94 -14.35
N ASP A 205 -11.59 -9.21 -15.08
CA ASP A 205 -10.37 -9.80 -14.53
C ASP A 205 -9.45 -8.74 -13.91
N ARG A 206 -8.78 -9.12 -12.80
CA ARG A 206 -7.84 -8.26 -12.07
C ARG A 206 -6.73 -7.72 -12.96
N LYS A 207 -5.98 -8.61 -13.64
CA LYS A 207 -4.81 -8.22 -14.43
C LYS A 207 -5.24 -7.29 -15.56
N ALA A 208 -6.35 -7.64 -16.22
CA ALA A 208 -6.94 -6.82 -17.25
C ALA A 208 -7.39 -5.45 -16.73
N ARG A 209 -7.98 -5.36 -15.52
CA ARG A 209 -8.30 -4.06 -14.87
C ARG A 209 -7.05 -3.24 -14.63
N MET A 210 -6.02 -3.82 -14.02
CA MET A 210 -4.78 -3.11 -13.69
C MET A 210 -4.18 -2.48 -14.95
N LYS A 211 -4.09 -3.27 -16.03
CA LYS A 211 -3.64 -2.80 -17.35
C LYS A 211 -4.56 -1.74 -17.96
N TRP A 212 -5.87 -1.95 -17.89
CA TRP A 212 -6.86 -0.98 -18.35
C TRP A 212 -6.67 0.37 -17.63
N ALA A 213 -6.38 0.34 -16.33
CA ALA A 213 -6.15 1.51 -15.49
C ALA A 213 -4.82 2.23 -15.76
N LEU A 214 -3.88 1.66 -16.52
CA LEU A 214 -2.67 2.39 -16.93
C LEU A 214 -3.00 3.49 -17.95
N ARG A 215 -4.05 3.30 -18.74
CA ARG A 215 -4.42 4.23 -19.81
C ARG A 215 -5.12 5.47 -19.25
N GLU A 216 -4.71 6.63 -19.75
CA GLU A 216 -5.27 7.92 -19.35
C GLU A 216 -6.77 8.05 -19.65
N ASP A 217 -7.22 7.47 -20.76
CA ASP A 217 -8.62 7.47 -21.19
C ASP A 217 -9.52 6.59 -20.32
N SER A 218 -8.97 5.54 -19.71
CA SER A 218 -9.67 4.67 -18.78
C SER A 218 -9.86 5.35 -17.44
N LYS A 219 -8.77 5.88 -16.87
CA LYS A 219 -8.78 6.54 -15.56
C LYS A 219 -9.73 7.72 -15.51
N SER A 220 -9.84 8.48 -16.61
CA SER A 220 -10.76 9.61 -16.71
C SER A 220 -12.24 9.23 -16.76
N LYS A 221 -12.57 7.97 -17.10
CA LYS A 221 -13.96 7.47 -17.13
C LYS A 221 -14.45 7.02 -15.75
N TRP A 222 -13.56 6.84 -14.79
CA TRP A 222 -13.90 6.28 -13.48
C TRP A 222 -13.91 7.32 -12.37
N PHE A 223 -14.89 7.21 -11.47
CA PHE A 223 -14.98 8.01 -10.25
C PHE A 223 -15.25 7.12 -9.03
N PHE A 224 -14.53 7.38 -7.95
CA PHE A 224 -14.86 6.90 -6.61
C PHE A 224 -15.89 7.85 -6.00
N GLU A 225 -17.16 7.54 -6.23
CA GLU A 225 -18.34 8.30 -5.84
C GLU A 225 -18.40 8.52 -4.33
N TYR A 226 -18.71 9.74 -3.91
CA TYR A 226 -18.88 10.05 -2.49
C TYR A 226 -20.07 9.28 -1.89
N GLY A 227 -19.88 8.72 -0.69
CA GLY A 227 -20.88 7.93 0.03
C GLY A 227 -20.99 6.47 -0.43
N LYS A 228 -20.31 6.09 -1.52
CA LYS A 228 -20.24 4.71 -1.99
C LYS A 228 -19.03 4.00 -1.38
N THR A 229 -19.19 2.72 -1.06
CA THR A 229 -18.12 1.93 -0.45
C THR A 229 -17.39 1.11 -1.52
N TYR A 230 -16.06 1.06 -1.39
CA TYR A 230 -15.17 0.30 -2.26
C TYR A 230 -14.33 -0.64 -1.41
N GLY A 231 -14.36 -1.94 -1.72
CA GLY A 231 -13.44 -2.92 -1.17
C GLY A 231 -12.13 -2.92 -1.95
N LEU A 232 -11.01 -2.73 -1.24
CA LEU A 232 -9.68 -2.65 -1.83
C LEU A 232 -8.76 -3.61 -1.09
N ASP A 233 -8.00 -4.42 -1.82
CA ASP A 233 -7.01 -5.32 -1.24
C ASP A 233 -5.66 -5.16 -1.90
N PHE A 234 -4.63 -4.91 -1.08
CA PHE A 234 -3.24 -4.81 -1.51
C PHE A 234 -2.43 -5.89 -0.81
N TYR A 235 -1.81 -6.78 -1.58
CA TYR A 235 -1.06 -7.93 -1.08
C TYR A 235 0.08 -8.27 -2.03
N ASN A 236 1.18 -8.77 -1.47
CA ASN A 236 2.26 -9.34 -2.26
C ASN A 236 3.18 -10.25 -1.42
N PRO A 237 3.97 -11.11 -2.07
CA PRO A 237 4.93 -11.98 -1.39
C PRO A 237 6.28 -11.30 -1.10
N TYR A 238 6.44 -10.02 -1.47
CA TYR A 238 7.78 -9.43 -1.60
C TYR A 238 8.35 -8.82 -0.32
N ILE A 239 7.54 -8.47 0.68
CA ILE A 239 8.05 -7.88 1.94
C ILE A 239 7.87 -8.89 3.07
N ASP A 240 8.99 -9.38 3.60
CA ASP A 240 9.04 -10.22 4.80
C ASP A 240 9.28 -9.32 6.02
N PHE A 241 8.21 -8.92 6.68
CA PHE A 241 8.26 -8.10 7.90
C PHE A 241 8.85 -8.85 9.10
N ARG A 242 8.86 -10.19 9.12
CA ARG A 242 9.46 -10.96 10.21
C ARG A 242 10.98 -10.87 10.16
N ASN A 243 11.56 -11.02 8.98
CA ASN A 243 13.00 -10.96 8.78
C ASN A 243 13.49 -9.57 8.38
N LEU A 244 12.56 -8.61 8.22
CA LEU A 244 12.82 -7.26 7.76
C LEU A 244 13.63 -7.29 6.46
N ALA A 245 13.09 -7.98 5.46
CA ALA A 245 13.75 -8.23 4.18
C ALA A 245 12.80 -8.00 3.00
N LEU A 246 13.34 -7.44 1.92
CA LEU A 246 12.69 -7.39 0.62
C LEU A 246 13.13 -8.61 -0.19
N LYS A 247 12.15 -9.41 -0.63
CA LYS A 247 12.31 -10.61 -1.45
C LYS A 247 11.73 -10.34 -2.82
N LEU A 248 12.59 -10.14 -3.81
CA LEU A 248 12.22 -10.13 -5.21
C LEU A 248 12.79 -11.40 -5.88
N PRO A 249 12.27 -11.83 -7.05
CA PRO A 249 12.89 -12.92 -7.81
C PRO A 249 14.39 -12.67 -8.03
N GLY A 250 15.24 -13.61 -7.60
CA GLY A 250 16.71 -13.49 -7.69
C GLY A 250 17.36 -12.45 -6.76
N TYR A 251 16.59 -11.78 -5.89
CA TYR A 251 17.10 -10.67 -5.08
C TYR A 251 16.53 -10.68 -3.66
N ASN A 252 17.40 -10.77 -2.66
CA ASN A 252 17.01 -10.72 -1.25
C ASN A 252 17.82 -9.65 -0.52
N LEU A 253 17.13 -8.62 -0.04
CA LEU A 253 17.73 -7.45 0.58
C LEU A 253 17.30 -7.31 2.05
N PRO A 254 18.23 -7.48 3.01
CA PRO A 254 17.96 -7.18 4.42
C PRO A 254 17.76 -5.66 4.63
N ILE A 255 16.53 -5.24 4.93
CA ILE A 255 16.13 -3.83 5.06
C ILE A 255 16.82 -3.17 6.26
N VAL A 256 17.04 -3.91 7.36
CA VAL A 256 17.63 -3.37 8.62
C VAL A 256 18.98 -2.67 8.38
N LYS A 257 19.76 -3.12 7.40
CA LYS A 257 21.08 -2.54 7.09
C LYS A 257 21.00 -1.14 6.47
N TYR A 258 19.86 -0.85 5.86
CA TYR A 258 19.57 0.35 5.07
C TYR A 258 18.48 1.20 5.73
N TRP A 259 18.01 0.78 6.90
CA TRP A 259 16.97 1.48 7.63
C TRP A 259 17.55 2.64 8.42
N ASP A 260 16.89 3.78 8.37
CA ASP A 260 17.32 5.05 8.96
C ASP A 260 16.47 5.48 10.16
N GLY A 261 15.60 4.59 10.62
CA GLY A 261 14.70 4.81 11.74
C GLY A 261 13.33 5.35 11.31
N GLN A 262 13.15 5.76 10.05
CA GLN A 262 11.86 6.21 9.55
C GLN A 262 10.88 5.02 9.45
N GLY A 263 9.63 5.23 9.84
CA GLY A 263 8.57 4.25 9.62
C GLY A 263 8.26 4.12 8.12
N LEU A 264 7.91 2.92 7.68
CA LEU A 264 7.36 2.73 6.34
C LEU A 264 5.90 3.18 6.35
N ARG A 265 5.59 4.24 5.63
CA ARG A 265 4.26 4.84 5.59
C ARG A 265 3.54 4.48 4.29
N TYR A 266 2.34 3.93 4.40
CA TYR A 266 1.41 3.77 3.28
C TYR A 266 0.35 4.86 3.34
N VAL A 267 0.01 5.46 2.20
CA VAL A 267 -0.95 6.57 2.12
C VAL A 267 -1.92 6.34 0.97
N LEU A 268 -3.21 6.37 1.29
CA LEU A 268 -4.27 6.59 0.31
C LEU A 268 -4.58 8.09 0.27
N ARG A 269 -4.37 8.72 -0.88
CA ARG A 269 -4.54 10.18 -1.01
C ARG A 269 -5.06 10.59 -2.38
N ASN A 270 -5.56 11.82 -2.43
CA ASN A 270 -5.77 12.54 -3.67
C ASN A 270 -4.43 13.15 -4.13
N LYS A 271 -4.04 12.84 -5.37
CA LYS A 271 -2.82 13.33 -6.02
C LYS A 271 -2.86 14.84 -6.23
N GLN A 272 -4.00 15.39 -6.67
CA GLN A 272 -4.14 16.81 -7.01
C GLN A 272 -4.20 17.69 -5.76
N THR A 273 -5.04 17.33 -4.78
CA THR A 273 -5.25 18.17 -3.58
C THR A 273 -4.23 17.89 -2.47
N GLY A 274 -3.55 16.74 -2.54
CA GLY A 274 -2.66 16.25 -1.48
C GLY A 274 -3.36 15.77 -0.21
N GLU A 275 -4.68 15.69 -0.25
CA GLU A 275 -5.52 15.21 0.83
C GLU A 275 -5.31 13.71 1.08
N ALA A 276 -4.96 13.35 2.32
CA ALA A 276 -4.93 11.97 2.77
C ALA A 276 -6.31 11.52 3.24
N TYR A 277 -6.66 10.28 2.89
CA TYR A 277 -7.86 9.58 3.37
C TYR A 277 -7.50 8.48 4.37
N LEU A 278 -6.30 7.91 4.25
CA LEU A 278 -5.76 6.89 5.13
C LEU A 278 -4.24 7.01 5.14
N VAL A 279 -3.66 7.00 6.33
CA VAL A 279 -2.21 6.87 6.55
C VAL A 279 -2.00 5.67 7.47
N ILE A 280 -1.13 4.74 7.06
CA ILE A 280 -0.72 3.57 7.85
C ILE A 280 0.79 3.66 8.05
N VAL A 281 1.26 3.60 9.29
CA VAL A 281 2.68 3.71 9.61
C VAL A 281 3.17 2.43 10.27
N PHE A 282 4.13 1.79 9.63
CA PHE A 282 4.85 0.61 10.10
C PHE A 282 6.15 1.10 10.77
N THR A 283 6.19 1.07 12.09
CA THR A 283 7.33 1.55 12.87
C THR A 283 8.03 0.38 13.56
N ILE A 284 9.36 0.36 13.44
CA ILE A 284 10.19 -0.66 14.07
C ILE A 284 10.76 -0.07 15.37
N TYR A 285 10.73 -0.85 16.46
CA TYR A 285 11.32 -0.51 17.75
C TYR A 285 12.28 -1.60 18.22
N MET A 286 13.15 -1.28 19.17
CA MET A 286 13.92 -2.30 19.87
C MET A 286 13.00 -3.11 20.78
N ARG A 287 13.19 -4.44 20.81
CA ARG A 287 12.40 -5.34 21.66
C ARG A 287 12.62 -5.07 23.14
N GLU A 288 13.83 -4.67 23.53
CA GLU A 288 14.13 -4.25 24.90
C GLU A 288 13.42 -2.96 25.32
N ASP A 289 12.87 -2.20 24.37
CA ASP A 289 12.08 -0.99 24.63
C ASP A 289 10.58 -1.26 24.81
N VAL A 290 10.17 -2.52 24.77
CA VAL A 290 8.79 -2.94 25.03
C VAL A 290 8.68 -3.33 26.50
N ASN A 291 7.72 -2.75 27.21
CA ASN A 291 7.36 -3.15 28.57
C ASN A 291 6.59 -4.48 28.55
N ASP A 292 6.47 -5.14 29.71
CA ASP A 292 5.77 -6.43 29.83
C ASP A 292 4.29 -6.36 29.43
N ASP A 293 3.68 -5.16 29.52
CA ASP A 293 2.29 -4.89 29.11
C ASP A 293 2.15 -4.54 27.61
N GLY A 294 3.24 -4.49 26.86
CA GLY A 294 3.27 -4.18 25.42
C GLY A 294 3.38 -2.70 25.09
N THR A 295 3.41 -1.82 26.11
CA THR A 295 3.66 -0.39 25.89
C THR A 295 5.13 -0.13 25.59
N LEU A 296 5.41 0.99 24.91
CA LEU A 296 6.79 1.41 24.63
C LEU A 296 7.34 2.24 25.79
N LYS A 297 8.60 2.01 26.15
CA LYS A 297 9.34 2.84 27.09
C LYS A 297 9.50 4.26 26.56
N GLU A 298 9.51 5.24 27.47
CA GLU A 298 9.82 6.63 27.11
C GLU A 298 11.18 6.69 26.40
N GLY A 299 11.28 7.47 25.31
CA GLY A 299 12.50 7.59 24.51
C GLY A 299 12.77 6.44 23.52
N ALA A 300 11.83 5.49 23.34
CA ALA A 300 12.06 4.33 22.47
C ALA A 300 12.32 4.71 21.00
N ALA A 301 11.65 5.75 20.50
CA ALA A 301 11.85 6.23 19.13
C ALA A 301 13.25 6.84 18.95
N GLU A 302 13.74 7.56 19.95
CA GLU A 302 15.04 8.21 19.98
C GLU A 302 16.17 7.16 20.06
N ARG A 303 16.03 6.14 20.92
CA ARG A 303 17.03 5.07 21.06
C ARG A 303 17.21 4.24 19.79
N VAL A 304 16.13 4.00 19.05
CA VAL A 304 16.19 3.37 17.73
C VAL A 304 17.08 4.19 16.79
N LEU A 305 16.90 5.51 16.73
CA LEU A 305 17.68 6.41 15.88
C LEU A 305 19.17 6.45 16.30
N GLU A 306 19.44 6.47 17.61
CA GLU A 306 20.80 6.42 18.16
C GLU A 306 21.51 5.11 17.79
N GLY A 307 20.84 3.97 17.94
CA GLY A 307 21.39 2.65 17.60
C GLY A 307 21.76 2.51 16.12
N ILE A 308 20.97 3.10 15.22
CA ILE A 308 21.25 3.13 13.78
C ILE A 308 22.50 3.96 13.48
N ASN A 309 22.66 5.11 14.14
CA ASN A 309 23.82 5.99 13.94
C ASN A 309 25.12 5.39 14.51
N ALA A 310 25.04 4.58 15.57
CA ALA A 310 26.20 3.90 16.16
C ALA A 310 26.68 2.68 15.34
N GLY A 311 25.84 2.12 14.46
CA GLY A 311 26.07 0.85 13.76
C GLY A 311 26.69 0.92 12.36
N THR A 312 27.14 2.08 11.88
CA THR A 312 27.70 2.23 10.52
C THR A 312 29.02 1.48 10.35
N SER A 313 28.98 0.23 9.84
CA SER A 313 30.19 -0.49 9.40
C SER A 313 30.00 -1.38 8.15
N SER A 314 30.88 -1.13 7.17
CA SER A 314 31.33 -1.93 6.01
C SER A 314 30.33 -2.41 4.95
N HIS A 315 30.53 -1.90 3.73
CA HIS A 315 29.94 -2.34 2.47
C HIS A 315 30.52 -3.70 2.02
N LYS A 316 29.64 -4.58 1.51
CA LYS A 316 30.02 -5.67 0.60
C LYS A 316 29.42 -5.38 -0.76
N ASP A 317 30.23 -5.53 -1.80
CA ASP A 317 29.82 -5.38 -3.19
C ASP A 317 28.79 -6.46 -3.55
N HIS A 318 27.72 -6.01 -4.23
CA HIS A 318 26.66 -6.84 -4.77
C HIS A 318 26.75 -6.80 -6.30
N ASP A 319 26.52 -7.93 -6.96
CA ASP A 319 26.61 -8.04 -8.42
C ASP A 319 25.24 -7.80 -9.07
N ASP A 320 25.00 -6.55 -9.44
CA ASP A 320 23.76 -6.09 -10.08
C ASP A 320 23.48 -6.78 -11.43
N GLN A 321 24.51 -7.30 -12.10
CA GLN A 321 24.36 -7.96 -13.40
C GLN A 321 23.74 -9.35 -13.26
N THR A 322 24.09 -10.08 -12.19
CA THR A 322 23.51 -11.39 -11.88
C THR A 322 22.02 -11.27 -11.52
N ALA A 323 21.64 -10.29 -10.69
CA ALA A 323 20.23 -10.09 -10.32
C ALA A 323 19.33 -9.78 -11.52
N LEU A 324 19.84 -9.05 -12.52
CA LEU A 324 19.10 -8.77 -13.74
C LEU A 324 18.96 -9.99 -14.66
N GLN A 325 20.00 -10.81 -14.76
CA GLN A 325 19.95 -12.04 -15.54
C GLN A 325 19.00 -13.07 -14.92
N GLU A 326 18.99 -13.19 -13.59
CA GLU A 326 18.04 -14.06 -12.89
C GLU A 326 16.60 -13.54 -13.00
N ALA A 327 16.40 -12.22 -12.88
CA ALA A 327 15.10 -11.62 -13.14
C ALA A 327 14.63 -11.88 -14.58
N GLU A 328 15.47 -11.70 -15.60
CA GLU A 328 15.12 -12.02 -16.99
C GLU A 328 14.85 -13.52 -17.22
N ALA A 329 15.56 -14.40 -16.50
CA ALA A 329 15.34 -15.85 -16.59
C ALA A 329 14.02 -16.30 -15.95
N VAL A 330 13.58 -15.64 -14.89
CA VAL A 330 12.33 -15.95 -14.17
C VAL A 330 11.13 -15.20 -14.76
N LEU A 331 11.33 -13.96 -15.22
CA LEU A 331 10.30 -13.00 -15.62
C LEU A 331 10.18 -12.83 -17.14
N GLY A 332 11.11 -13.37 -17.93
CA GLY A 332 11.18 -13.19 -19.38
C GLY A 332 12.04 -11.99 -19.82
N PRO A 333 12.28 -11.80 -21.13
CA PRO A 333 13.16 -10.74 -21.62
C PRO A 333 12.55 -9.34 -21.49
N ARG A 334 13.40 -8.33 -21.25
CA ARG A 334 13.01 -6.91 -21.30
C ARG A 334 12.63 -6.52 -22.72
N VAL A 335 11.39 -6.07 -22.94
CA VAL A 335 11.00 -5.48 -24.22
C VAL A 335 11.57 -4.06 -24.29
N ALA A 336 12.48 -3.83 -25.23
CA ALA A 336 13.11 -2.53 -25.45
C ALA A 336 12.05 -1.48 -25.80
N ASP A 337 12.21 -0.31 -25.19
CA ASP A 337 11.52 0.96 -25.38
C ASP A 337 10.74 1.08 -26.70
N SER A 338 9.49 0.61 -26.68
CA SER A 338 8.49 0.88 -27.69
C SER A 338 7.12 0.67 -27.05
N GLY A 339 6.58 1.75 -26.48
CA GLY A 339 5.17 1.92 -26.07
C GLY A 339 4.50 0.72 -25.41
N THR A 340 4.41 0.75 -24.08
CA THR A 340 3.52 -0.08 -23.23
C THR A 340 2.81 -1.22 -23.96
N SER A 341 3.46 -2.39 -24.03
CA SER A 341 2.90 -3.55 -24.71
C SER A 341 1.86 -4.25 -23.84
N ALA A 342 1.01 -5.00 -24.52
CA ALA A 342 -0.15 -5.65 -23.95
C ALA A 342 0.16 -6.85 -23.05
N ASP A 343 1.41 -7.29 -22.97
CA ASP A 343 1.75 -8.63 -22.48
C ASP A 343 2.55 -8.63 -21.17
N ASP A 344 2.76 -7.46 -20.55
CA ASP A 344 3.66 -7.30 -19.39
C ASP A 344 2.96 -7.40 -18.01
N VAL A 345 1.87 -8.18 -17.87
CA VAL A 345 1.19 -8.35 -16.56
C VAL A 345 1.12 -9.84 -16.20
N ASP A 346 2.06 -10.29 -15.38
CA ASP A 346 2.05 -11.62 -14.76
C ASP A 346 1.62 -11.61 -13.28
#